data_AF-A0A7S2FV90-F1
#
_entry.id   AF-A0A7S2FV90-F1
#
_cell.length_a   1.000
_cell.length_b   1.000
_cell.length_c   1.000
_cell.angle_alpha   90.00
_cell.angle_beta   90.00
_cell.angle_gamma   90.00
#
_symmetry.space_group_name_H-M   'P 1'
#
loop_
_entity.id
_entity.type
_entity.pdbx_description
1 polymer ?
#
loop_
_entity_poly.entity_id
_entity_poly.type
_entity_poly.pdbx_seq_one_letter_code
_entity_poly.pdbx_strand_id
1 'polypeptide(L)'
;ASIERDGSDEDEESIGEELVVREGGLRFLVRPSAGQKTGLYLDQRENRRALRDLVAAQPAPPRVLDLCCYHGAFALAALAGGAAEVTAVDSSAEALEMALRNSALNELEG
;
A
#
# COMPACT_ATOMS: atom_id res chain seq x y z
N ALA A 1 29.54 -4.86 20.93
CA ALA A 1 30.03 -4.31 19.65
C ALA A 1 29.46 -2.90 19.55
N SER A 2 30.30 -1.89 19.70
CA SER A 2 29.90 -0.48 19.63
C SER A 2 29.98 -0.05 18.17
N ILE A 3 28.87 0.43 17.61
CA ILE A 3 28.87 1.04 16.28
C ILE A 3 28.94 2.54 16.49
N GLU A 4 30.11 3.12 16.24
CA GLU A 4 30.27 4.55 16.02
C GLU A 4 29.96 4.85 14.55
N ARG A 5 29.17 5.89 14.29
CA ARG A 5 28.97 6.42 12.93
C ARG A 5 29.85 7.65 12.79
N ASP A 6 30.94 7.48 12.06
CA ASP A 6 31.75 8.56 11.51
C ASP A 6 30.95 9.26 10.39
N GLY A 7 30.88 10.58 10.48
CA GLY A 7 30.19 11.44 9.53
C GLY A 7 31.14 11.88 8.44
N SER A 8 30.86 11.47 7.22
CA SER A 8 31.32 12.18 6.03
C SER A 8 30.10 12.41 5.13
N ASP A 9 29.90 13.69 4.82
CA ASP A 9 28.87 14.20 3.93
C ASP A 9 29.07 13.59 2.53
N GLU A 10 28.20 12.65 2.16
CA GLU A 10 28.08 12.12 0.80
C GLU A 10 26.64 12.36 0.34
N ASP A 11 26.52 13.35 -0.55
CA ASP A 11 25.40 13.62 -1.46
C ASP A 11 24.01 13.18 -0.97
N GLU A 12 23.31 14.08 -0.26
CA GLU A 12 21.85 14.00 -0.10
C GLU A 12 21.18 14.22 -1.46
N GLU A 13 21.18 13.18 -2.30
CA GLU A 13 20.21 13.05 -3.38
C GLU A 13 18.84 13.17 -2.71
N SER A 14 18.09 14.21 -3.07
CA SER A 14 16.79 14.53 -2.47
C SER A 14 15.87 13.32 -2.58
N ILE A 15 15.81 12.49 -1.53
CA ILE A 15 14.85 11.39 -1.41
C ILE A 15 13.47 11.98 -1.06
N GLY A 16 13.04 13.02 -1.76
CA GLY A 16 11.76 13.74 -1.59
C GLY A 16 10.71 13.36 -2.62
N GLU A 17 11.03 12.49 -3.57
CA GLU A 17 10.13 12.14 -4.67
C GLU A 17 9.20 10.98 -4.31
N GLU A 18 7.95 11.10 -4.75
CA GLU A 18 6.98 10.02 -4.71
C GLU A 18 7.41 8.92 -5.69
N LEU A 19 7.60 7.71 -5.18
CA LEU A 19 8.08 6.57 -5.95
C LEU A 19 6.92 5.62 -6.25
N VAL A 20 6.93 5.01 -7.44
CA VAL A 20 6.06 3.87 -7.75
C VAL A 20 6.80 2.58 -7.47
N VAL A 21 6.33 1.83 -6.46
CA VAL A 21 6.81 0.47 -6.19
C VAL A 21 5.81 -0.55 -6.73
N ARG A 22 6.29 -1.78 -6.96
CA ARG A 22 5.47 -2.89 -7.45
C ARG A 22 5.46 -4.02 -6.44
N GLU A 23 4.28 -4.54 -6.14
CA GLU A 23 4.10 -5.71 -5.29
C GLU A 23 2.95 -6.56 -5.80
N GLY A 24 3.20 -7.85 -6.06
CA GLY A 24 2.13 -8.77 -6.45
C GLY A 24 1.42 -8.42 -7.77
N GLY A 25 2.03 -7.63 -8.65
CA GLY A 25 1.38 -7.15 -9.88
C GLY A 25 0.62 -5.84 -9.71
N LEU A 26 0.49 -5.32 -8.48
CA LEU A 26 -0.03 -4.00 -8.17
C LEU A 26 1.08 -2.96 -8.10
N ARG A 27 0.70 -1.70 -8.29
CA ARG A 27 1.55 -0.52 -8.23
C ARG A 27 1.13 0.35 -7.03
N PHE A 28 2.10 0.87 -6.28
CA PHE A 28 1.82 1.73 -5.12
C PHE A 28 2.71 2.97 -5.15
N LEU A 29 2.10 4.13 -4.94
CA LEU A 29 2.77 5.38 -4.64
C LEU A 29 3.25 5.34 -3.19
N VAL A 30 4.54 5.59 -3.01
CA VAL A 30 5.19 5.64 -1.69
C VAL A 30 6.03 6.89 -1.58
N ARG A 31 6.11 7.45 -0.37
CA ARG A 31 6.94 8.62 -0.06
C ARG A 31 7.89 8.24 1.07
N PRO A 32 9.10 7.75 0.76
CA PRO A 32 9.99 7.19 1.78
C PRO A 32 10.40 8.19 2.87
N SER A 33 10.46 9.48 2.55
CA SER A 33 10.87 10.58 3.43
C SER A 33 9.72 11.34 4.09
N ALA A 34 8.46 11.05 3.75
CA ALA A 34 7.30 11.79 4.25
C ALA A 34 6.18 10.86 4.75
N GLY A 35 5.61 11.20 5.91
CA GLY A 35 4.52 10.44 6.55
C GLY A 35 4.99 9.53 7.71
N GLN A 36 4.10 8.67 8.22
CA GLN A 36 4.42 7.82 9.39
C GLN A 36 5.44 6.69 9.11
N LYS A 37 5.73 6.38 7.83
CA LYS A 37 6.57 5.25 7.37
C LYS A 37 7.08 5.51 5.95
N THR A 38 7.69 4.50 5.30
CA THR A 38 8.19 4.59 3.91
C THR A 38 7.10 4.73 2.83
N GLY A 39 5.81 4.74 3.19
CA GLY A 39 4.66 4.81 2.27
C GLY A 39 3.93 3.48 2.00
N LEU A 40 4.48 2.34 2.45
CA LEU A 40 3.84 1.02 2.43
C LEU A 40 4.36 0.16 3.60
N TYR A 41 3.47 -0.59 4.24
CA TYR A 41 3.84 -1.57 5.27
C TYR A 41 4.36 -2.85 4.60
N LEU A 42 5.68 -2.96 4.45
CA LEU A 42 6.34 -4.09 3.76
C LEU A 42 6.21 -5.42 4.52
N ASP A 43 6.11 -5.36 5.84
CA ASP A 43 5.83 -6.51 6.71
C ASP A 43 4.46 -7.17 6.42
N GLN A 44 3.51 -6.41 5.85
CA GLN A 44 2.18 -6.88 5.49
C GLN A 44 2.09 -7.52 4.09
N ARG A 45 3.21 -7.64 3.36
CA ARG A 45 3.24 -8.19 1.98
C ARG A 45 2.60 -9.57 1.87
N GLU A 46 3.00 -10.51 2.72
CA GLU A 46 2.49 -11.88 2.64
C GLU A 46 1.01 -11.96 3.05
N ASN A 47 0.57 -11.09 3.96
CA ASN A 47 -0.84 -11.00 4.35
C ASN A 47 -1.71 -10.45 3.21
N ARG A 48 -1.23 -9.44 2.46
CA ARG A 48 -1.93 -8.95 1.25
C ARG A 48 -2.04 -10.02 0.18
N ARG A 49 -0.98 -10.80 -0.02
CA ARG A 49 -1.01 -11.96 -0.94
C ARG A 49 -2.04 -13.00 -0.48
N ALA A 50 -2.03 -13.36 0.80
CA ALA A 50 -2.97 -14.32 1.35
C ALA A 50 -4.43 -13.85 1.23
N LEU A 51 -4.70 -12.55 1.45
CA LEU A 51 -6.03 -11.98 1.25
C LEU A 51 -6.47 -12.10 -0.21
N ARG A 52 -5.61 -11.74 -1.16
CA ARG A 52 -5.94 -11.86 -2.59
C ARG A 52 -6.29 -13.29 -2.97
N ASP A 53 -5.49 -14.25 -2.52
CA ASP A 53 -5.71 -15.67 -2.81
C ASP A 53 -7.01 -16.17 -2.14
N LEU A 54 -7.33 -15.69 -0.93
CA LEU A 54 -8.58 -15.99 -0.22
C LEU A 54 -9.82 -15.46 -0.96
N VAL A 55 -9.74 -14.22 -1.49
CA VAL A 55 -10.82 -13.60 -2.27
C VAL A 55 -11.03 -14.38 -3.57
N ALA A 56 -9.96 -14.71 -4.29
CA ALA A 56 -10.03 -15.46 -5.55
C ALA A 56 -10.60 -16.88 -5.38
N ALA A 57 -10.45 -17.47 -4.19
CA ALA A 57 -11.01 -18.78 -3.87
C ALA A 57 -12.49 -18.76 -3.47
N GLN A 58 -13.12 -17.59 -3.32
CA GLN A 58 -14.54 -17.53 -2.97
C GLN A 58 -15.41 -18.01 -4.13
N PRO A 59 -16.53 -18.71 -3.85
CA PRO A 59 -17.43 -19.21 -4.89
C PRO A 59 -18.18 -18.11 -5.65
N ALA A 60 -18.20 -16.89 -5.10
CA ALA A 60 -18.72 -15.68 -5.74
C ALA A 60 -17.91 -14.46 -5.27
N PRO A 61 -17.82 -13.37 -6.07
CA PRO A 61 -17.13 -12.14 -5.69
C PRO A 61 -17.61 -11.58 -4.34
N PRO A 62 -16.76 -11.55 -3.29
CA PRO A 62 -17.16 -11.08 -1.96
C PRO A 62 -17.07 -9.55 -1.86
N ARG A 63 -17.73 -8.99 -0.85
CA ARG A 63 -17.54 -7.60 -0.41
C ARG A 63 -16.55 -7.57 0.74
N VAL A 64 -15.59 -6.65 0.73
CA VAL A 64 -14.51 -6.60 1.72
C VAL A 64 -14.49 -5.25 2.46
N LEU A 65 -14.28 -5.29 3.78
CA LEU A 65 -14.10 -4.11 4.62
C LEU A 65 -12.64 -4.04 5.08
N ASP A 66 -11.94 -2.98 4.69
CA ASP A 66 -10.55 -2.68 5.07
C ASP A 66 -10.53 -1.53 6.08
N LEU A 67 -10.31 -1.84 7.36
CA LEU A 67 -10.29 -0.86 8.45
C LEU A 67 -8.86 -0.44 8.79
N CYS A 68 -8.67 0.86 9.02
CA CYS A 68 -7.34 1.46 9.12
C CYS A 68 -6.51 1.19 7.85
N CYS A 69 -7.14 1.45 6.70
CA CYS A 69 -6.67 1.00 5.39
C CYS A 69 -5.38 1.70 4.93
N TYR A 70 -4.99 2.80 5.59
CA TYR A 70 -3.85 3.62 5.20
C TYR A 70 -3.93 3.99 3.71
N HIS A 71 -2.91 3.68 2.91
CA HIS A 71 -2.87 3.94 1.46
C HIS A 71 -3.61 2.87 0.62
N GLY A 72 -4.51 2.10 1.23
CA GLY A 72 -5.45 1.20 0.53
C GLY A 72 -4.87 -0.13 0.06
N ALA A 73 -3.71 -0.57 0.57
CA ALA A 73 -2.99 -1.71 0.01
C ALA A 73 -3.74 -3.05 0.15
N PHE A 74 -4.52 -3.25 1.22
CA PHE A 74 -5.35 -4.45 1.39
C PHE A 74 -6.62 -4.39 0.54
N ALA A 75 -7.31 -3.25 0.50
CA ALA A 75 -8.43 -3.01 -0.41
C ALA A 75 -8.06 -3.30 -1.88
N LEU A 76 -6.91 -2.80 -2.35
CA LEU A 76 -6.43 -3.06 -3.72
C LEU A 76 -6.06 -4.53 -3.95
N ALA A 77 -5.48 -5.19 -2.95
CA ALA A 77 -5.22 -6.63 -3.03
C ALA A 77 -6.52 -7.44 -3.13
N ALA A 78 -7.57 -7.04 -2.42
CA ALA A 78 -8.89 -7.67 -2.50
C ALA A 78 -9.54 -7.46 -3.87
N LEU A 79 -9.56 -6.23 -4.40
CA LEU A 79 -10.07 -5.94 -5.75
C LEU A 79 -9.31 -6.75 -6.82
N ALA A 80 -7.98 -6.80 -6.72
CA ALA A 80 -7.15 -7.61 -7.62
C ALA A 80 -7.40 -9.12 -7.50
N GLY A 81 -7.97 -9.58 -6.38
CA GLY A 81 -8.41 -10.96 -6.16
C GLY A 81 -9.80 -11.24 -6.70
N GLY A 82 -10.53 -10.23 -7.18
CA GLY A 82 -11.90 -10.36 -7.69
C GLY A 82 -13.00 -10.05 -6.66
N ALA A 83 -12.70 -9.23 -5.64
CA ALA A 83 -13.76 -8.69 -4.78
C ALA A 83 -14.77 -7.88 -5.60
N ALA A 84 -16.05 -7.98 -5.25
CA ALA A 84 -17.13 -7.23 -5.89
C ALA A 84 -17.12 -5.75 -5.50
N GLU A 85 -16.75 -5.47 -4.25
CA GLU A 85 -16.74 -4.13 -3.65
C GLU A 85 -15.74 -4.12 -2.50
N VAL A 86 -15.06 -2.99 -2.29
CA VAL A 86 -14.27 -2.73 -1.09
C VAL A 86 -14.74 -1.46 -0.39
N THR A 87 -14.89 -1.53 0.94
CA THR A 87 -15.05 -0.34 1.77
C THR A 87 -13.76 -0.13 2.54
N ALA A 88 -13.00 0.90 2.19
CA ALA A 88 -11.74 1.25 2.84
C ALA A 88 -11.97 2.44 3.80
N VAL A 89 -11.60 2.27 5.07
CA VAL A 89 -11.85 3.25 6.14
C VAL A 89 -10.55 3.61 6.83
N ASP A 90 -10.26 4.90 6.92
CA ASP A 90 -9.16 5.45 7.70
C ASP A 90 -9.57 6.78 8.34
N SER A 91 -8.92 7.16 9.45
CA SER A 91 -9.17 8.45 10.09
C SER A 91 -8.39 9.59 9.41
N SER A 92 -7.36 9.27 8.62
CA SER A 92 -6.54 10.23 7.89
C SER A 92 -7.10 10.50 6.50
N ALA A 93 -7.52 11.74 6.25
CA ALA A 93 -7.93 12.18 4.92
C ALA A 93 -6.80 12.07 3.89
N GLU A 94 -5.55 12.36 4.29
CA GLU A 94 -4.37 12.21 3.42
C GLU A 94 -4.14 10.75 3.03
N ALA A 95 -4.35 9.81 3.96
CA ALA A 95 -4.21 8.39 3.67
C ALA A 95 -5.28 7.92 2.67
N LEU A 96 -6.53 8.38 2.85
CA LEU A 96 -7.62 8.11 1.92
C LEU A 96 -7.39 8.71 0.53
N GLU A 97 -6.85 9.93 0.44
CA GLU A 97 -6.46 10.53 -0.84
C GLU A 97 -5.39 9.69 -1.54
N MET A 98 -4.38 9.24 -0.80
CA MET A 98 -3.36 8.36 -1.36
C MET A 98 -3.93 6.99 -1.78
N ALA A 99 -4.87 6.44 -1.02
CA ALA A 99 -5.57 5.21 -1.37
C ALA A 99 -6.32 5.35 -2.71
N LEU A 100 -7.04 6.47 -2.91
CA LEU A 100 -7.71 6.77 -4.17
C LEU A 100 -6.73 6.90 -5.34
N ARG A 101 -5.59 7.58 -5.13
CA ARG A 101 -4.53 7.69 -6.13
C ARG A 101 -3.91 6.34 -6.49
N ASN A 102 -3.71 5.46 -5.50
CA ASN A 102 -3.27 4.09 -5.73
C ASN A 102 -4.33 3.26 -6.47
N SER A 103 -5.61 3.47 -6.19
CA SER A 103 -6.72 2.83 -6.92
C SER A 103 -6.70 3.20 -8.40
N ALA A 104 -6.64 4.51 -8.69
CA ALA A 104 -6.53 5.03 -10.05
C ALA A 104 -5.26 4.52 -10.75
N LEU A 105 -4.13 4.46 -10.04
CA LEU A 105 -2.88 3.91 -10.57
C LEU A 105 -3.00 2.43 -10.94
N ASN A 106 -3.91 1.65 -10.36
CA ASN A 106 -4.12 0.25 -10.72
C ASN A 106 -5.32 0.02 -11.64
N GLU A 107 -6.03 1.08 -12.05
CA GLU A 107 -7.28 0.98 -12.82
C GLU A 107 -8.31 0.08 -12.11
N LEU A 108 -8.31 0.13 -10.77
CA LEU A 108 -9.24 -0.61 -9.93
C LEU A 108 -10.26 0.37 -9.34
N GLU A 109 -11.53 0.13 -9.62
CA GLU A 109 -12.67 0.86 -9.06
C GLU A 109 -13.66 -0.17 -8.50
N GLY A 110 -14.12 0.04 -7.27
CA GLY A 110 -15.03 -0.86 -6.55
C GLY A 110 -14.93 -0.69 -5.05
#